data_AF-A0A542SYQ5-F1
#
_entry.id   AF-A0A542SYQ5-F1
#
_cell.length_a   1.000
_cell.length_b   1.000
_cell.length_c   1.000
_cell.angle_alpha   90.00
_cell.angle_beta   90.00
_cell.angle_gamma   90.00
#
_symmetry.space_group_name_H-M   'P 1'
#
loop_
_entity.id
_entity.type
_entity.pdbx_description
1 polymer ?
#
loop_
_entity_poly.entity_id
_entity_poly.type
_entity_poly.pdbx_seq_one_letter_code
_entity_poly.pdbx_strand_id
1 'polypeptide(L)'
;MVTESPRSITASADELLAQVRTLRADADLMDGYARQLLATAATLSGCPAAPDRSRPTLEQQAAACTTAAEQLRTAAEALDIHTRAGAWD
;
A
#
# COMPACT_ATOMS: atom_id res chain seq x y z
N MET A 1 -14.97 -15.13 -33.52
CA MET A 1 -15.95 -14.51 -32.59
C MET A 1 -15.79 -15.23 -31.27
N VAL A 2 -14.98 -14.69 -30.35
CA VAL A 2 -14.74 -15.30 -29.04
C VAL A 2 -15.84 -14.80 -28.13
N THR A 3 -16.80 -15.66 -27.80
CA THR A 3 -17.75 -15.38 -26.72
C THR A 3 -17.01 -15.62 -25.43
N GLU A 4 -16.40 -14.56 -24.89
CA GLU A 4 -15.89 -14.58 -23.52
C GLU A 4 -17.06 -14.97 -22.62
N SER A 5 -16.94 -16.14 -22.01
CA SER A 5 -18.01 -16.70 -21.20
C SER A 5 -18.14 -15.87 -19.93
N PRO A 6 -19.37 -15.59 -19.44
CA PRO A 6 -19.59 -14.77 -18.25
C PRO A 6 -18.87 -15.31 -17.01
N ARG A 7 -18.58 -16.63 -16.97
CA ARG A 7 -17.74 -17.24 -15.91
C ARG A 7 -16.29 -16.75 -15.91
N SER A 8 -15.67 -16.55 -17.07
CA SER A 8 -14.31 -15.99 -17.16
C SER A 8 -14.28 -14.55 -16.70
N ILE A 9 -15.30 -13.75 -17.04
CA ILE A 9 -15.42 -12.35 -16.62
C ILE A 9 -15.58 -12.25 -15.10
N THR A 10 -16.43 -13.08 -14.48
CA THR A 10 -16.56 -13.12 -13.02
C THR A 10 -15.31 -13.63 -12.31
N ALA A 11 -14.57 -14.59 -12.89
CA ALA A 11 -13.31 -15.06 -12.31
C ALA A 11 -12.25 -13.95 -12.33
N SER A 12 -12.15 -13.19 -13.42
CA SER A 12 -11.26 -12.03 -13.53
C SER A 12 -11.65 -10.90 -12.58
N ALA A 13 -12.95 -10.68 -12.34
CA ALA A 13 -13.41 -9.69 -11.36
C ALA A 13 -13.04 -10.07 -9.92
N ASP A 14 -13.13 -11.37 -9.55
CA ASP A 14 -12.74 -11.85 -8.23
C ASP A 14 -11.22 -11.75 -8.02
N GLU A 15 -10.43 -12.08 -9.05
CA GLU A 15 -8.97 -11.90 -9.04
C GLU A 15 -8.57 -10.42 -8.88
N LEU A 16 -9.24 -9.50 -9.57
CA LEU A 16 -8.99 -8.07 -9.42
C LEU A 16 -9.39 -7.55 -8.03
N LEU A 17 -10.50 -8.03 -7.46
CA LEU A 17 -10.89 -7.72 -6.09
C LEU A 17 -9.90 -8.29 -5.06
N ALA A 18 -9.36 -9.48 -5.30
CA ALA A 18 -8.28 -10.03 -4.50
C ALA A 18 -7.01 -9.17 -4.60
N GLN A 19 -6.66 -8.69 -5.79
CA GLN A 19 -5.54 -7.77 -6.00
C GLN A 19 -5.72 -6.44 -5.27
N VAL A 20 -6.93 -5.86 -5.28
CA VAL A 20 -7.27 -4.65 -4.51
C VAL A 20 -7.07 -4.88 -3.01
N ARG A 21 -7.49 -6.04 -2.49
CA ARG A 21 -7.28 -6.39 -1.07
C ARG A 21 -5.79 -6.53 -0.73
N THR A 22 -5.00 -7.17 -1.60
CA THR A 22 -3.55 -7.29 -1.44
C THR A 22 -2.88 -5.92 -1.42
N LEU A 23 -3.21 -5.04 -2.37
CA LEU A 23 -2.66 -3.67 -2.42
C LEU A 23 -3.00 -2.86 -1.15
N ARG A 24 -4.21 -3.02 -0.61
CA ARG A 24 -4.59 -2.37 0.67
C ARG A 24 -3.81 -2.95 1.85
N ALA A 25 -3.66 -4.27 1.91
CA ALA A 25 -2.86 -4.92 2.94
C ALA A 25 -1.39 -4.48 2.87
N ASP A 26 -0.82 -4.36 1.68
CA ASP A 26 0.54 -3.85 1.47
C ASP A 26 0.68 -2.39 1.92
N ALA A 27 -0.33 -1.55 1.64
CA ALA A 27 -0.36 -0.18 2.12
C ALA A 27 -0.39 -0.10 3.66
N ASP A 28 -1.18 -0.95 4.31
CA ASP A 28 -1.25 -1.00 5.77
C ASP A 28 0.05 -1.53 6.39
N LEU A 29 0.73 -2.46 5.72
CA LEU A 29 2.09 -2.89 6.10
C LEU A 29 3.08 -1.72 5.99
N MET A 30 3.05 -0.94 4.91
CA MET A 30 3.92 0.22 4.73
C MET A 30 3.68 1.30 5.80
N ASP A 31 2.42 1.57 6.16
CA ASP A 31 2.10 2.46 7.28
C ASP A 31 2.58 1.90 8.63
N GLY A 32 2.49 0.58 8.82
CA GLY A 32 3.06 -0.11 9.99
C GLY A 32 4.57 0.07 10.09
N TYR A 33 5.28 -0.10 8.98
CA TYR A 33 6.73 0.16 8.91
C TYR A 33 7.06 1.61 9.19
N ALA A 34 6.30 2.57 8.63
CA ALA A 34 6.50 3.99 8.89
C ALA A 34 6.36 4.31 10.39
N ARG A 35 5.33 3.78 11.06
CA ARG A 35 5.14 3.96 12.51
C ARG A 35 6.28 3.35 13.32
N GLN A 36 6.76 2.17 12.93
CA GLN A 36 7.88 1.52 13.62
C GLN A 36 9.18 2.30 13.46
N LEU A 37 9.44 2.86 12.27
CA LEU A 37 10.59 3.73 12.01
C LEU A 37 10.54 4.99 12.87
N LEU A 38 9.37 5.64 12.96
CA LEU A 38 9.17 6.81 13.81
C LEU A 38 9.32 6.49 15.31
N ALA A 39 8.79 5.36 15.77
CA ALA A 39 8.97 4.91 17.15
C ALA A 39 10.45 4.63 17.48
N THR A 40 11.18 4.08 16.51
CA THR A 40 12.63 3.85 16.62
C THR A 40 13.38 5.19 16.68
N ALA A 41 13.02 6.16 15.83
CA ALA A 41 13.58 7.50 15.83
C ALA A 41 13.33 8.22 17.17
N ALA A 42 12.13 8.11 17.74
CA ALA A 42 11.78 8.65 19.05
C ALA A 42 12.60 8.00 20.18
N THR A 43 12.79 6.68 20.13
CA THR A 43 13.62 5.94 21.09
C THR A 43 15.08 6.39 21.01
N LEU A 44 15.60 6.59 19.80
CA LEU A 44 16.97 7.08 19.57
C LEU A 44 17.16 8.54 20.02
N SER A 45 16.11 9.36 20.00
CA SER A 45 16.17 10.73 20.53
C SER A 45 16.46 10.79 22.03
N GLY A 46 16.19 9.71 22.77
CA GLY A 46 16.53 9.60 24.19
C GLY A 46 17.93 9.02 24.44
N CYS A 47 18.64 8.58 23.40
CA CYS A 47 19.94 7.93 23.53
C CYS A 47 21.08 8.90 23.12
N PRO A 48 21.92 9.35 24.06
CA PRO A 48 23.03 10.27 23.76
C PRO A 48 24.14 9.64 22.91
N ALA A 49 24.13 8.32 22.74
CA ALA A 49 25.06 7.59 21.88
C ALA A 49 24.53 7.38 20.44
N ALA A 50 23.31 7.86 20.13
CA ALA A 50 22.74 7.72 18.80
C ALA A 50 23.46 8.62 17.78
N PRO A 51 23.78 8.12 16.58
CA PRO A 51 24.36 8.95 15.52
C PRO A 51 23.39 10.07 15.12
N ASP A 52 23.91 11.29 14.99
CA ASP A 52 23.12 12.50 14.67
C ASP A 52 22.32 12.35 13.35
N ARG A 53 22.83 11.56 12.40
CA ARG A 53 22.16 11.27 11.11
C ARG A 53 21.10 10.17 11.17
N SER A 54 21.03 9.38 12.24
CA SER A 54 20.09 8.26 12.31
C SER A 54 18.64 8.74 12.36
N ARG A 55 18.35 9.83 13.08
CA ARG A 55 17.00 10.37 13.20
C ARG A 55 16.44 10.90 11.86
N PRO A 56 17.10 11.86 11.16
CA PRO A 56 16.57 12.37 9.90
C PRO A 56 16.46 11.28 8.82
N THR A 57 17.36 10.30 8.81
CA THR A 57 17.26 9.17 7.87
C THR A 57 16.03 8.29 8.15
N LEU A 58 15.73 7.98 9.41
CA LEU A 58 14.55 7.19 9.78
C LEU A 58 13.24 7.94 9.49
N GLU A 59 13.19 9.24 9.75
CA GLU A 59 12.04 10.09 9.40
C GLU A 59 11.83 10.15 7.88
N GLN A 60 12.91 10.29 7.10
CA GLN A 60 12.84 10.26 5.64
C GLN A 60 12.34 8.90 5.12
N GLN A 61 12.80 7.79 5.71
CA GLN A 61 12.33 6.45 5.37
C GLN A 61 10.85 6.27 5.73
N ALA A 62 10.42 6.75 6.89
CA ALA A 62 9.01 6.69 7.29
C ALA A 62 8.12 7.50 6.33
N ALA A 63 8.57 8.68 5.89
CA ALA A 63 7.88 9.47 4.88
C ALA A 63 7.78 8.73 3.54
N ALA A 64 8.87 8.10 3.09
CA ALA A 64 8.87 7.31 1.87
C ALA A 64 7.91 6.11 1.95
N CYS A 65 7.85 5.42 3.10
CA CYS A 65 6.90 4.35 3.35
C CYS A 65 5.45 4.86 3.32
N THR A 66 5.18 6.03 3.91
CA THR A 66 3.85 6.66 3.89
C THR A 66 3.43 7.00 2.46
N THR A 67 4.31 7.62 1.67
CA THR A 67 4.05 7.91 0.26
C THR A 67 3.83 6.64 -0.56
N ALA A 68 4.56 5.55 -0.29
CA ALA A 68 4.33 4.27 -0.93
C ALA A 68 2.95 3.69 -0.57
N ALA A 69 2.55 3.77 0.71
CA ALA A 69 1.23 3.35 1.16
C ALA A 69 0.10 4.13 0.45
N GLU A 70 0.26 5.44 0.30
CA GLU A 70 -0.68 6.30 -0.42
C GLU A 70 -0.79 5.92 -1.91
N GLN A 71 0.35 5.66 -2.57
CA GLN A 71 0.35 5.21 -3.97
C GLN A 71 -0.33 3.84 -4.12
N LEU A 72 -0.09 2.91 -3.19
CA LEU A 72 -0.75 1.60 -3.19
C LEU A 72 -2.26 1.73 -2.97
N ARG A 73 -2.70 2.60 -2.06
CA ARG A 73 -4.14 2.91 -1.85
C ARG A 73 -4.76 3.52 -3.09
N THR A 74 -4.08 4.47 -3.73
CA THR A 74 -4.54 5.12 -4.96
C THR A 74 -4.66 4.10 -6.11
N ALA A 75 -3.68 3.22 -6.27
CA ALA A 75 -3.73 2.14 -7.25
C ALA A 75 -4.88 1.16 -6.94
N ALA A 76 -5.07 0.78 -5.68
CA ALA A 76 -6.17 -0.08 -5.25
C ALA A 76 -7.54 0.55 -5.53
N GLU A 77 -7.68 1.86 -5.33
CA GLU A 77 -8.91 2.61 -5.62
C GLU A 77 -9.16 2.70 -7.14
N ALA A 78 -8.13 2.99 -7.94
CA ALA A 78 -8.24 2.99 -9.39
C ALA A 78 -8.65 1.62 -9.93
N LEU A 79 -8.10 0.53 -9.39
CA LEU A 79 -8.52 -0.84 -9.72
C LEU A 79 -9.97 -1.12 -9.29
N ASP A 80 -10.40 -0.70 -8.10
CA ASP A 80 -11.79 -0.89 -7.62
C ASP A 80 -12.81 -0.13 -8.50
N ILE A 81 -12.46 1.07 -8.93
CA ILE A 81 -13.30 1.85 -9.86
C ILE A 81 -13.38 1.13 -11.21
N HIS A 82 -12.25 0.62 -11.72
CA HIS A 82 -12.21 -0.10 -12.99
C HIS A 82 -13.00 -1.41 -12.96
N THR A 83 -12.86 -2.22 -11.90
CA THR A 83 -13.66 -3.44 -11.73
C THR A 83 -15.14 -3.15 -11.64
N ARG A 84 -15.51 -2.07 -10.95
CA ARG A 84 -16.90 -1.64 -10.87
C ARG A 84 -17.42 -1.11 -12.19
N ALA A 85 -16.62 -0.39 -12.98
CA ALA A 85 -17.03 0.10 -14.29
C ALA A 85 -17.19 -1.03 -15.31
N GLY A 86 -16.26 -2.00 -15.32
CA GLY A 86 -16.32 -3.18 -16.20
C GLY A 86 -17.41 -4.19 -15.84
N ALA A 87 -18.04 -4.07 -14.68
CA ALA A 87 -19.18 -4.91 -14.28
C ALA A 87 -20.53 -4.45 -14.88
N TRP A 88 -20.57 -3.30 -15.58
CA TRP A 88 -21.78 -2.70 -16.15
C TRP A 88 -21.74 -2.61 -17.68
N ASP A 89 -20.68 -3.13 -18.32
CA ASP A 89 -20.51 -3.20 -19.77
C ASP A 89 -20.95 -4.58 -20.31
#